data_AF-A0A6C0H251-F1
#
_entry.id   AF-A0A6C0H251-F1
#
_cell.length_a   1.000
_cell.length_b   1.000
_cell.length_c   1.000
_cell.angle_alpha   90.00
_cell.angle_beta   90.00
_cell.angle_gamma   90.00
#
_symmetry.space_group_name_H-M   'P 1'
#
loop_
_entity.id
_entity.type
_entity.pdbx_description
1 polymer ?
#
loop_
_entity_poly.entity_id
_entity_poly.type
_entity_poly.pdbx_seq_one_letter_code
_entity_poly.pdbx_strand_id
1 'polypeptide(L)'
;MNDSNNLKNESDKDSYKDSEINSNLKWNTSIDKMLENWADNAKCYEWMYTESYSRYNFRSTAMTITVNVAIAFSGITNLIVGTPTQYTNVSPSTIIGCVSIGISIISMLQDKLDWITLANNFKQASQQWGIISRKIIEQVSLPWQGRKDCGTFLKYIRADINQISQYNSSIPKDIREACNKKFGKIPHFDIPDICGQLEHTTGYVNDTNIITKINIPDKSGILDPKIEYINDLKNCNTTTSIIPNV
;
A
#
# COMPACT_ATOMS: atom_id res chain seq x y z
N MET A 1 -54.41 11.80 18.33
CA MET A 1 -53.47 12.74 17.68
C MET A 1 -52.25 12.84 18.60
N ASN A 2 -51.59 11.72 18.91
CA ASN A 2 -50.70 10.88 18.10
C ASN A 2 -49.35 11.54 17.79
N ASP A 3 -48.36 11.05 18.54
CA ASP A 3 -47.12 10.43 18.05
C ASP A 3 -46.11 11.30 17.30
N SER A 4 -45.12 11.83 18.04
CA SER A 4 -43.83 12.26 17.46
C SER A 4 -42.62 12.18 18.42
N ASN A 5 -42.69 11.42 19.52
CA ASN A 5 -41.58 11.34 20.50
C ASN A 5 -40.98 9.93 20.64
N ASN A 6 -40.72 9.22 19.52
CA ASN A 6 -40.06 7.90 19.61
C ASN A 6 -39.15 7.54 18.43
N LEU A 7 -38.24 8.43 18.00
CA LEU A 7 -37.33 8.16 16.87
C LEU A 7 -35.86 8.60 17.12
N LYS A 8 -35.41 8.64 18.38
CA LYS A 8 -34.01 9.00 18.70
C LYS A 8 -33.22 7.99 19.55
N ASN A 9 -33.76 6.80 19.81
CA ASN A 9 -33.13 5.84 20.73
C ASN A 9 -32.81 4.48 20.09
N GLU A 10 -32.35 4.44 18.84
CA GLU A 10 -32.11 3.17 18.14
C GLU A 10 -30.79 3.10 17.34
N SER A 11 -29.98 4.16 17.27
CA SER A 11 -28.67 4.14 16.60
C SER A 11 -27.45 4.01 17.54
N ASP A 12 -27.64 4.06 18.86
CA ASP A 12 -26.54 4.05 19.84
C ASP A 12 -26.38 2.71 20.60
N LYS A 13 -27.18 1.69 20.26
CA LYS A 13 -27.14 0.37 20.94
C LYS A 13 -26.22 -0.67 20.30
N ASP A 14 -25.68 -0.42 19.11
CA ASP A 14 -24.81 -1.37 18.40
C ASP A 14 -23.31 -1.15 18.64
N SER A 15 -22.92 -0.07 19.34
CA SER A 15 -21.50 0.22 19.62
C SER A 15 -20.95 -0.48 20.88
N TYR A 16 -21.80 -1.13 21.68
CA TYR A 16 -21.42 -1.66 23.00
C TYR A 16 -21.36 -3.20 23.10
N LYS A 17 -21.51 -3.94 21.98
CA LYS A 17 -21.50 -5.42 21.97
C LYS A 17 -20.24 -6.08 21.38
N ASP A 18 -19.25 -5.30 20.94
CA ASP A 18 -17.97 -5.81 20.41
C ASP A 18 -16.86 -5.91 21.49
N SER A 19 -17.18 -5.62 22.75
CA SER A 19 -16.21 -5.58 23.86
C SER A 19 -15.98 -6.92 24.56
N GLU A 20 -16.83 -7.93 24.38
CA GLU A 20 -16.70 -9.20 25.14
C GLU A 20 -16.16 -10.41 24.35
N ILE A 21 -16.00 -10.31 23.02
CA ILE A 21 -15.54 -11.46 22.21
C ILE A 21 -14.01 -11.69 22.29
N ASN A 22 -13.23 -10.74 22.82
CA ASN A 22 -11.77 -10.72 22.65
C ASN A 22 -10.91 -11.18 23.84
N SER A 23 -11.48 -11.53 25.00
CA SER A 23 -10.70 -11.82 26.21
C SER A 23 -9.96 -13.18 26.20
N ASN A 24 -10.08 -13.99 25.14
CA ASN A 24 -9.43 -15.29 25.02
C ASN A 24 -8.78 -15.56 23.65
N LEU A 25 -8.50 -14.53 22.84
CA LEU A 25 -7.76 -14.74 21.60
C LEU A 25 -6.28 -14.97 21.92
N LYS A 26 -5.77 -16.17 21.66
CA LYS A 26 -4.35 -16.51 21.85
C LYS A 26 -3.58 -16.32 20.54
N TRP A 27 -2.31 -15.95 20.67
CA TRP A 27 -1.37 -15.91 19.55
C TRP A 27 -1.30 -17.28 18.87
N ASN A 28 -1.39 -17.28 17.55
CA ASN A 28 -1.29 -18.46 16.69
C ASN A 28 -0.46 -18.08 15.46
N THR A 29 0.26 -19.04 14.88
CA THR A 29 1.04 -18.87 13.66
C THR A 29 0.20 -18.29 12.50
N SER A 30 -1.09 -18.62 12.41
CA SER A 30 -1.98 -18.02 11.41
C SER A 30 -2.17 -16.50 11.59
N ILE A 31 -2.20 -16.03 12.85
CA ILE A 31 -2.31 -14.60 13.17
C ILE A 31 -1.00 -13.89 12.85
N ASP A 32 0.13 -14.53 13.16
CA ASP A 32 1.46 -13.99 12.85
C ASP A 32 1.63 -13.81 11.33
N LYS A 33 1.27 -14.82 10.53
CA LYS A 33 1.29 -14.71 9.07
C LYS A 33 0.36 -13.60 8.56
N MET A 34 -0.84 -13.46 9.13
CA MET A 34 -1.75 -12.36 8.78
C MET A 34 -1.12 -10.98 9.08
N LEU A 35 -0.43 -10.84 10.22
CA LEU A 35 0.26 -9.61 10.60
C LEU A 35 1.47 -9.32 9.71
N GLU A 36 2.23 -10.34 9.32
CA GLU A 36 3.33 -10.22 8.35
C GLU A 36 2.80 -9.66 7.03
N ASN A 37 1.71 -10.23 6.50
CA ASN A 37 1.05 -9.76 5.29
C ASN A 37 0.58 -8.30 5.42
N TRP A 38 0.01 -7.90 6.56
CA TRP A 38 -0.38 -6.52 6.80
C TRP A 38 0.81 -5.57 6.91
N ALA A 39 1.92 -6.02 7.49
CA ALA A 39 3.14 -5.22 7.59
C ALA A 39 3.77 -4.95 6.22
N ASP A 40 3.79 -5.95 5.33
CA ASP A 40 4.33 -5.82 3.97
C ASP A 40 3.42 -4.96 3.08
N ASN A 41 2.10 -5.14 3.20
CA ASN A 41 1.13 -4.24 2.58
C ASN A 41 1.33 -2.79 3.04
N ALA A 42 1.52 -2.55 4.33
CA ALA A 42 1.77 -1.22 4.87
C ALA A 42 3.07 -0.59 4.32
N LYS A 43 4.15 -1.38 4.15
CA LYS A 43 5.40 -0.89 3.52
C LYS A 43 5.20 -0.50 2.07
N CYS A 44 4.41 -1.27 1.32
CA CYS A 44 4.06 -0.91 -0.06
C CYS A 44 3.32 0.43 -0.12
N TYR A 45 2.32 0.62 0.75
CA TYR A 45 1.60 1.88 0.82
C TYR A 45 2.52 3.04 1.20
N GLU A 46 3.36 2.88 2.23
CA GLU A 46 4.36 3.88 2.61
C GLU A 46 5.24 4.29 1.43
N TRP A 47 5.77 3.31 0.68
CA TRP A 47 6.60 3.60 -0.48
C TRP A 47 5.82 4.33 -1.57
N MET A 48 4.63 3.87 -1.94
CA MET A 48 3.80 4.53 -2.95
C MET A 48 3.46 5.98 -2.59
N TYR A 49 3.16 6.24 -1.32
CA TYR A 49 2.87 7.58 -0.83
C TYR A 49 4.11 8.47 -0.78
N THR A 50 5.27 7.92 -0.44
CA THR A 50 6.56 8.64 -0.48
C THR A 50 6.91 9.09 -1.90
N GLU A 51 6.81 8.18 -2.88
CA GLU A 51 7.09 8.49 -4.29
C GLU A 51 6.09 9.52 -4.84
N SER A 52 4.81 9.38 -4.48
CA SER A 52 3.77 10.35 -4.84
C SER A 52 4.11 11.73 -4.27
N TYR A 53 4.43 11.80 -2.98
CA TYR A 53 4.84 13.05 -2.33
C TYR A 53 6.01 13.71 -3.05
N SER A 54 7.08 12.96 -3.34
CA SER A 54 8.27 13.49 -4.03
C SER A 54 7.91 14.15 -5.37
N ARG A 55 7.08 13.48 -6.17
CA ARG A 55 6.64 13.98 -7.48
C ARG A 55 5.76 15.22 -7.39
N TYR A 56 4.75 15.22 -6.52
CA TYR A 56 3.83 16.34 -6.40
C TYR A 56 4.49 17.54 -5.72
N ASN A 57 5.38 17.31 -4.75
CA ASN A 57 6.17 18.36 -4.13
C ASN A 57 7.06 19.07 -5.14
N PHE A 58 7.82 18.33 -5.97
CA PHE A 58 8.67 18.94 -6.99
C PHE A 58 7.87 19.79 -7.99
N ARG A 59 6.76 19.27 -8.51
CA ARG A 59 5.91 20.00 -9.46
C ARG A 59 5.27 21.24 -8.84
N SER A 60 4.81 21.12 -7.60
CA SER A 60 4.25 22.22 -6.82
C SER A 60 5.26 23.34 -6.59
N THR A 61 6.47 22.98 -6.14
CA THR A 61 7.56 23.93 -5.92
C THR A 61 7.99 24.59 -7.23
N ALA A 62 8.13 23.83 -8.31
CA ALA A 62 8.50 24.37 -9.62
C ALA A 62 7.45 25.35 -10.16
N MET A 63 6.15 25.04 -10.03
CA MET A 63 5.06 25.93 -10.45
C MET A 63 5.05 27.21 -9.60
N THR A 64 5.18 27.08 -8.28
CA THR A 64 5.23 28.23 -7.36
C THR A 64 6.40 29.16 -7.67
N ILE A 65 7.59 28.60 -7.88
CA ILE A 65 8.77 29.40 -8.25
C ILE A 65 8.54 30.09 -9.60
N THR A 66 7.99 29.39 -10.58
CA THR A 66 7.73 29.94 -11.92
C THR A 66 6.77 31.13 -11.86
N VAL A 67 5.68 31.02 -11.10
CA VAL A 67 4.72 32.10 -10.91
C VAL A 67 5.35 33.29 -10.19
N ASN A 68 6.08 33.05 -9.10
CA ASN A 68 6.73 34.11 -8.33
C ASN A 68 7.78 34.87 -9.16
N VAL A 69 8.56 34.15 -9.97
CA VAL A 69 9.53 34.75 -10.88
C VAL A 69 8.84 35.58 -11.97
N ALA A 70 7.75 35.08 -12.55
CA ALA A 70 6.98 35.82 -13.55
C ALA A 70 6.38 37.12 -12.99
N ILE A 71 5.87 37.08 -11.74
CA ILE A 71 5.39 38.27 -11.01
C ILE A 71 6.53 39.28 -10.82
N ALA A 72 7.70 38.82 -10.36
CA ALA A 72 8.87 39.70 -10.15
C ALA A 72 9.32 40.37 -11.45
N PHE A 73 9.40 39.63 -12.56
CA PHE A 73 9.73 40.18 -13.87
C PHE A 73 8.70 41.22 -14.34
N SER A 74 7.41 40.94 -14.14
CA SER A 74 6.36 41.91 -14.47
C SER A 74 6.49 43.20 -13.64
N GLY A 75 6.86 43.08 -12.36
CA GLY A 75 7.12 44.22 -11.47
C GLY A 75 8.30 45.09 -11.95
N ILE A 76 9.41 44.47 -12.37
CA ILE A 76 10.58 45.18 -12.90
C ILE A 76 10.24 45.88 -14.22
N THR A 77 9.42 45.25 -15.08
CA THR A 77 9.07 45.84 -16.38
C THR A 77 8.24 47.12 -16.22
N ASN A 78 7.38 47.20 -15.21
CA ASN A 78 6.65 48.43 -14.87
C ASN A 78 7.58 49.60 -14.52
N LEU A 79 8.76 49.34 -13.94
CA LEU A 79 9.75 50.38 -13.63
C LEU A 79 10.43 50.93 -14.89
N ILE A 80 10.65 50.09 -15.91
CA ILE A 80 11.38 50.46 -17.13
C ILE A 80 10.51 51.29 -18.08
N VAL A 81 9.21 50.99 -18.18
CA VAL A 81 8.28 51.70 -19.08
C VAL A 81 8.05 53.16 -18.69
N GLY A 82 8.34 53.55 -17.44
CA GLY A 82 8.36 54.96 -17.02
C GLY A 82 9.42 55.81 -17.72
N THR A 83 10.37 55.19 -18.44
CA THR A 83 11.37 55.91 -19.25
C THR A 83 10.89 56.08 -20.69
N PRO A 84 10.86 57.31 -21.25
CA PRO A 84 10.33 57.55 -22.58
C PRO A 84 11.26 56.95 -23.63
N THR A 85 10.89 55.79 -24.17
CA THR A 85 11.58 55.16 -25.30
C THR A 85 10.82 55.48 -26.59
N GLN A 86 11.53 56.06 -27.56
CA GLN A 86 10.95 56.74 -28.73
C GLN A 86 10.92 55.86 -29.99
N TYR A 87 11.26 54.57 -29.88
CA TYR A 87 11.76 53.77 -31.01
C TYR A 87 11.03 52.45 -31.32
N THR A 88 9.85 52.16 -30.74
CA THR A 88 9.15 50.89 -31.01
C THR A 88 7.74 51.07 -31.59
N ASN A 89 7.45 50.38 -32.69
CA ASN A 89 6.13 50.34 -33.35
C ASN A 89 5.03 49.67 -32.52
N VAL A 90 5.42 48.95 -31.46
CA VAL A 90 4.52 48.40 -30.43
C VAL A 90 4.79 49.11 -29.11
N SER A 91 3.74 49.62 -28.48
CA SER A 91 3.82 50.24 -27.17
C SER A 91 4.23 49.18 -26.13
N PRO A 92 5.33 49.37 -25.38
CA PRO A 92 5.78 48.43 -24.34
C PRO A 92 4.66 48.07 -23.35
N SER A 93 3.76 49.01 -23.06
CA SER A 93 2.58 48.84 -22.20
C SER A 93 1.63 47.73 -22.65
N THR A 94 1.46 47.51 -23.96
CA THR A 94 0.56 46.46 -24.48
C THR A 94 1.11 45.06 -24.20
N ILE A 95 2.42 44.88 -24.35
CA ILE A 95 3.09 43.60 -24.09
C ILE A 95 3.00 43.25 -22.60
N ILE A 96 3.19 44.23 -21.72
CA ILE A 96 3.10 44.07 -20.26
C ILE A 96 1.67 43.76 -19.82
N GLY A 97 0.68 44.40 -20.44
CA GLY A 97 -0.73 44.09 -20.22
C GLY A 97 -1.05 42.61 -20.51
N CYS A 98 -0.55 42.07 -21.62
CA CYS A 98 -0.72 40.65 -21.96
C CYS A 98 -0.02 39.72 -20.98
N VAL A 99 1.20 40.04 -20.55
CA VAL A 99 1.96 39.24 -19.57
C VAL A 99 1.24 39.20 -18.21
N SER A 100 0.69 40.32 -17.76
CA SER A 100 -0.05 40.43 -16.50
C SER A 100 -1.31 39.52 -16.48
N ILE A 101 -2.06 39.50 -17.58
CA ILE A 101 -3.21 38.62 -17.75
C ILE A 101 -2.77 37.14 -17.72
N GLY A 102 -1.67 36.81 -18.41
CA GLY A 102 -1.09 35.45 -18.39
C GLY A 102 -0.71 34.99 -16.98
N ILE A 103 -0.04 35.85 -16.21
CA ILE A 103 0.34 35.55 -14.82
C ILE A 103 -0.89 35.30 -13.95
N SER A 104 -1.94 36.10 -14.12
CA SER A 104 -3.18 35.96 -13.37
C SER A 104 -3.87 34.62 -13.64
N ILE A 105 -3.93 34.19 -14.90
CA ILE A 105 -4.50 32.89 -15.26
C ILE A 105 -3.69 31.74 -14.64
N ILE A 106 -2.36 31.81 -14.70
CA ILE A 106 -1.50 30.77 -14.10
C ILE A 106 -1.67 30.73 -12.58
N SER A 107 -1.77 31.89 -11.91
CA SER A 107 -2.01 31.98 -10.48
C SER A 107 -3.35 31.35 -10.10
N MET A 108 -4.41 31.60 -10.86
CA MET A 108 -5.72 30.97 -10.63
C MET A 108 -5.65 29.45 -10.78
N LEU A 109 -4.88 28.93 -11.76
CA LEU A 109 -4.66 27.49 -11.91
C LEU A 109 -3.87 26.89 -10.75
N GLN A 110 -2.87 27.61 -10.22
CA GLN A 110 -2.10 27.19 -9.06
C GLN A 110 -3.01 27.01 -7.83
N ASP A 111 -3.89 27.97 -7.58
CA ASP A 111 -4.86 27.91 -6.47
C ASP A 111 -5.89 26.79 -6.65
N LYS A 112 -6.31 26.53 -7.89
CA LYS A 112 -7.30 25.47 -8.19
C LYS A 112 -6.73 24.07 -8.11
N LEU A 113 -5.49 23.86 -8.53
CA LEU A 113 -4.89 22.53 -8.56
C LEU A 113 -4.34 22.10 -7.19
N ASP A 114 -4.00 23.07 -6.33
CA ASP A 114 -3.56 22.88 -4.94
C ASP A 114 -2.61 21.68 -4.72
N TRP A 115 -1.56 21.63 -5.54
CA TRP A 115 -0.55 20.57 -5.51
C TRP A 115 0.19 20.52 -4.17
N ILE A 116 0.26 21.65 -3.45
CA ILE A 116 0.88 21.77 -2.13
C ILE A 116 0.09 20.93 -1.12
N THR A 117 -1.22 21.16 -1.01
CA THR A 117 -2.07 20.41 -0.07
C THR A 117 -2.09 18.94 -0.43
N LEU A 118 -2.21 18.60 -1.73
CA LEU A 118 -2.17 17.21 -2.17
C LEU A 118 -0.85 16.51 -1.81
N ALA A 119 0.30 17.17 -1.99
CA ALA A 119 1.60 16.64 -1.59
C ALA A 119 1.66 16.42 -0.07
N ASN A 120 1.17 17.37 0.73
CA ASN A 120 1.14 17.24 2.19
C ASN A 120 0.25 16.07 2.65
N ASN A 121 -0.87 15.84 1.97
CA ASN A 121 -1.73 14.68 2.24
C ASN A 121 -0.98 13.36 2.01
N PHE A 122 -0.24 13.25 0.89
CA PHE A 122 0.59 12.07 0.62
C PHE A 122 1.72 11.89 1.65
N LYS A 123 2.36 12.99 2.07
CA LYS A 123 3.38 12.96 3.14
C LYS A 123 2.80 12.44 4.45
N GLN A 124 1.63 12.95 4.86
CA GLN A 124 0.95 12.51 6.07
C GLN A 124 0.57 11.02 5.98
N ALA A 125 -0.04 10.60 4.87
CA ALA A 125 -0.40 9.20 4.65
C ALA A 125 0.82 8.28 4.74
N SER A 126 1.93 8.64 4.09
CA SER A 126 3.19 7.89 4.15
C SER A 126 3.68 7.70 5.58
N GLN A 127 3.66 8.76 6.40
CA GLN A 127 4.12 8.70 7.79
C GLN A 127 3.24 7.76 8.62
N GLN A 128 1.92 7.84 8.44
CA GLN A 128 0.97 6.98 9.16
C GLN A 128 1.14 5.51 8.79
N TRP A 129 1.30 5.20 7.50
CA TRP A 129 1.58 3.83 7.03
C TRP A 129 2.90 3.28 7.60
N GLY A 130 3.95 4.11 7.64
CA GLY A 130 5.21 3.73 8.25
C GLY A 130 5.11 3.51 9.76
N ILE A 131 4.25 4.24 10.47
CA ILE A 131 3.98 4.00 11.90
C ILE A 131 3.28 2.65 12.10
N ILE A 132 2.26 2.33 11.30
CA ILE A 132 1.56 1.04 11.37
C ILE A 132 2.53 -0.11 11.12
N SER A 133 3.32 -0.05 10.04
CA SER A 133 4.26 -1.11 9.70
C SER A 133 5.25 -1.35 10.85
N ARG A 134 5.83 -0.29 11.41
CA ARG A 134 6.74 -0.38 12.56
C ARG A 134 6.08 -0.98 13.80
N LYS A 135 4.84 -0.57 14.14
CA LYS A 135 4.09 -1.13 15.27
C LYS A 135 3.86 -2.63 15.11
N ILE A 136 3.54 -3.11 13.90
CA ILE A 136 3.33 -4.53 13.63
C ILE A 136 4.65 -5.29 13.74
N ILE A 137 5.71 -4.81 13.08
CA ILE A 137 7.04 -5.45 13.10
C ILE A 137 7.58 -5.55 14.53
N GLU A 138 7.42 -4.51 15.34
CA GLU A 138 7.84 -4.52 16.74
C GLU A 138 7.14 -5.63 17.54
N GLN A 139 5.83 -5.83 17.35
CA GLN A 139 5.10 -6.89 18.04
C GLN A 139 5.45 -8.28 17.51
N VAL A 140 5.59 -8.45 16.20
CA VAL A 140 5.94 -9.75 15.58
C VAL A 140 7.37 -10.17 15.96
N SER A 141 8.27 -9.21 16.17
CA SER A 141 9.66 -9.48 16.58
C SER A 141 9.78 -10.01 18.02
N LEU A 142 8.77 -9.82 18.86
CA LEU A 142 8.74 -10.32 20.23
C LEU A 142 8.22 -11.77 20.29
N PRO A 143 8.69 -12.61 21.23
CA PRO A 143 8.11 -13.94 21.46
C PRO A 143 6.69 -13.81 22.06
N TRP A 144 5.83 -14.80 21.81
CA TRP A 144 4.40 -14.74 22.18
C TRP A 144 4.10 -14.39 23.63
N GLN A 145 4.97 -14.79 24.56
CA GLN A 145 4.83 -14.57 26.01
C GLN A 145 5.08 -13.11 26.41
N GLY A 146 5.82 -12.35 25.61
CA GLY A 146 6.16 -10.94 25.87
C GLY A 146 5.31 -9.93 25.09
N ARG A 147 4.33 -10.39 24.31
CA ARG A 147 3.49 -9.53 23.48
C ARG A 147 2.32 -8.94 24.26
N LYS A 148 1.76 -7.86 23.72
CA LYS A 148 0.46 -7.32 24.18
C LYS A 148 -0.65 -8.35 23.96
N ASP A 149 -1.78 -8.16 24.67
CA ASP A 149 -2.97 -8.96 24.45
C ASP A 149 -3.37 -8.98 22.95
N CYS A 150 -3.56 -10.18 22.41
CA CYS A 150 -3.69 -10.38 20.96
C CYS A 150 -4.95 -9.71 20.41
N GLY A 151 -6.10 -9.92 21.07
CA GLY A 151 -7.38 -9.36 20.65
C GLY A 151 -7.36 -7.82 20.69
N THR A 152 -6.81 -7.27 21.77
CA THR A 152 -6.66 -5.82 21.95
C THR A 152 -5.73 -5.21 20.88
N PHE A 153 -4.58 -5.83 20.61
CA PHE A 153 -3.64 -5.33 19.60
C PHE A 153 -4.24 -5.37 18.18
N LEU A 154 -4.89 -6.47 17.80
CA LEU A 154 -5.55 -6.58 16.50
C LEU A 154 -6.65 -5.53 16.31
N LYS A 155 -7.42 -5.24 17.37
CA LYS A 155 -8.43 -4.17 17.33
C LYS A 155 -7.79 -2.80 17.06
N TYR A 156 -6.68 -2.49 17.74
CA TYR A 156 -5.97 -1.22 17.54
C TYR A 156 -5.39 -1.10 16.12
N ILE A 157 -4.70 -2.13 15.62
CA ILE A 157 -4.12 -2.07 14.27
C ILE A 157 -5.21 -1.99 13.19
N ARG A 158 -6.31 -2.72 13.32
CA ARG A 158 -7.45 -2.59 12.40
C ARG A 158 -8.04 -1.19 12.42
N ALA A 159 -8.19 -0.59 13.60
CA ALA A 159 -8.67 0.78 13.72
C ALA A 159 -7.73 1.78 13.03
N ASP A 160 -6.42 1.65 13.25
CA ASP A 160 -5.40 2.49 12.61
C ASP A 160 -5.43 2.34 11.07
N ILE A 161 -5.52 1.10 10.54
CA ILE A 161 -5.60 0.84 9.10
C ILE A 161 -6.89 1.43 8.50
N ASN A 162 -8.03 1.23 9.17
CA ASN A 162 -9.32 1.77 8.73
C ASN A 162 -9.33 3.30 8.75
N GLN A 163 -8.66 3.92 9.73
CA GLN A 163 -8.53 5.37 9.80
C GLN A 163 -7.79 5.90 8.58
N ILE A 164 -6.60 5.37 8.25
CA ILE A 164 -5.84 5.86 7.10
C ILE A 164 -6.58 5.59 5.79
N SER A 165 -7.24 4.43 5.69
CA SER A 165 -7.96 4.03 4.47
C SER A 165 -9.09 5.00 4.10
N GLN A 166 -9.71 5.65 5.09
CA GLN A 166 -10.76 6.67 4.86
C GLN A 166 -10.21 7.96 4.22
N TYR A 167 -8.95 8.29 4.45
CA TYR A 167 -8.30 9.49 3.92
C TYR A 167 -7.52 9.25 2.62
N ASN A 168 -7.68 8.07 2.00
CA ASN A 168 -6.89 7.66 0.84
C ASN A 168 -7.12 8.60 -0.36
N SER A 169 -6.15 9.49 -0.58
CA SER A 169 -5.98 10.19 -1.85
C SER A 169 -5.61 9.17 -2.93
N SER A 170 -6.26 9.27 -4.10
CA SER A 170 -6.07 8.31 -5.20
C SER A 170 -4.61 8.27 -5.66
N ILE A 171 -3.97 7.10 -5.53
CA ILE A 171 -2.58 6.89 -5.93
C ILE A 171 -2.52 6.79 -7.47
N PRO A 172 -1.63 7.54 -8.14
CA PRO A 172 -1.42 7.45 -9.58
C PRO A 172 -1.10 6.02 -10.06
N LYS A 173 -1.66 5.63 -11.21
CA LYS A 173 -1.50 4.28 -11.79
C LYS A 173 -0.05 3.92 -12.09
N ASP A 174 0.73 4.88 -12.56
CA ASP A 174 2.15 4.69 -12.88
C ASP A 174 2.98 4.34 -11.64
N ILE A 175 2.64 4.91 -10.47
CA ILE A 175 3.29 4.57 -9.20
C ILE A 175 2.88 3.18 -8.72
N ARG A 176 1.63 2.76 -8.94
CA ARG A 176 1.16 1.39 -8.64
C ARG A 176 1.91 0.35 -9.47
N GLU A 177 2.10 0.60 -10.76
CA GLU A 177 2.87 -0.26 -11.65
C GLU A 177 4.36 -0.32 -11.25
N ALA A 178 4.95 0.82 -10.89
CA ALA A 178 6.32 0.88 -10.38
C ALA A 178 6.48 0.10 -9.06
N CYS A 179 5.47 0.15 -8.19
CA CYS A 179 5.41 -0.62 -6.95
C CYS A 179 5.44 -2.13 -7.25
N ASN A 180 4.52 -2.60 -8.10
CA ASN A 180 4.46 -4.00 -8.50
C ASN A 180 5.79 -4.48 -9.11
N LYS A 181 6.39 -3.68 -10.01
CA LYS A 181 7.70 -4.02 -10.61
C LYS A 181 8.84 -4.09 -9.60
N LYS A 182 8.80 -3.27 -8.53
CA LYS A 182 9.84 -3.21 -7.50
C LYS A 182 9.71 -4.35 -6.49
N PHE A 183 8.50 -4.55 -5.97
CA PHE A 183 8.23 -5.50 -4.89
C PHE A 183 7.90 -6.91 -5.41
N GLY A 184 7.39 -7.07 -6.63
CA GLY A 184 7.13 -8.37 -7.26
C GLY A 184 8.36 -9.19 -7.59
N LYS A 185 9.56 -8.67 -7.31
CA LYS A 185 10.83 -9.40 -7.42
C LYS A 185 11.26 -10.06 -6.11
N ILE A 186 10.61 -9.72 -5.00
CA ILE A 186 11.01 -10.18 -3.68
C ILE A 186 10.22 -11.47 -3.36
N PRO A 187 10.89 -12.59 -3.08
CA PRO A 187 10.19 -13.83 -2.68
C PRO A 187 9.52 -13.66 -1.32
N HIS A 188 8.32 -14.22 -1.14
CA HIS A 188 7.51 -14.15 0.09
C HIS A 188 7.06 -12.75 0.53
N PHE A 189 6.99 -11.79 -0.40
CA PHE A 189 6.51 -10.45 -0.10
C PHE A 189 5.11 -10.23 -0.67
N ASP A 190 4.15 -9.92 0.20
CA ASP A 190 2.77 -9.71 -0.20
C ASP A 190 2.56 -8.27 -0.70
N ILE A 191 2.04 -8.19 -1.92
CA ILE A 191 1.75 -6.93 -2.60
C ILE A 191 0.28 -6.60 -2.39
N PRO A 192 -0.08 -5.32 -2.09
CA PRO A 192 -1.47 -4.96 -1.91
C PRO A 192 -2.29 -5.14 -3.19
N ASP A 193 -3.57 -5.49 -3.05
CA ASP A 193 -4.55 -5.66 -4.15
C ASP A 193 -4.65 -4.45 -5.09
N ILE A 194 -4.33 -3.25 -4.58
CA ILE A 194 -4.28 -2.04 -5.41
C ILE A 194 -3.14 -2.12 -6.46
N CYS A 195 -2.09 -2.91 -6.27
CA CYS A 195 -0.97 -2.99 -7.20
C CYS A 195 -1.08 -4.17 -8.20
N GLY A 196 -1.93 -5.17 -7.95
CA GLY A 196 -2.00 -6.38 -8.79
C GLY A 196 -2.88 -7.50 -8.21
N GLN A 197 -2.96 -8.61 -8.96
CA GLN A 197 -3.87 -9.77 -8.86
C GLN A 197 -4.63 -9.95 -7.53
N LEU A 198 -5.95 -9.96 -7.63
CA LEU A 198 -6.87 -10.36 -6.56
C LEU A 198 -6.65 -11.84 -6.25
N GLU A 199 -6.20 -12.14 -5.04
CA GLU A 199 -6.12 -13.52 -4.58
C GLU A 199 -7.50 -14.02 -4.09
N HIS A 200 -7.76 -15.32 -4.26
CA HIS A 200 -8.97 -15.93 -3.74
C HIS A 200 -8.91 -16.02 -2.21
N THR A 201 -9.92 -15.47 -1.53
CA THR A 201 -10.04 -15.58 -0.08
C THR A 201 -10.22 -17.05 0.33
N THR A 202 -9.19 -17.67 0.89
CA THR A 202 -9.30 -19.02 1.46
C THR A 202 -9.89 -18.94 2.87
N GLY A 203 -11.00 -19.64 3.10
CA GLY A 203 -11.63 -19.74 4.42
C GLY A 203 -10.77 -20.52 5.42
N TYR A 204 -11.05 -20.35 6.72
CA TYR A 204 -10.39 -21.07 7.79
C TYR A 204 -10.71 -22.57 7.70
N VAL A 205 -9.71 -23.41 7.45
CA VAL A 205 -9.83 -24.87 7.54
C VAL A 205 -9.26 -25.32 8.88
N ASN A 206 -10.12 -25.83 9.75
CA ASN A 206 -9.71 -26.46 10.99
C ASN A 206 -9.16 -27.85 10.64
N ASP A 207 -7.86 -27.96 10.39
CA ASP A 207 -7.22 -29.25 10.10
C ASP A 207 -7.07 -30.09 11.37
N THR A 208 -8.20 -30.56 11.91
CA THR A 208 -8.24 -31.59 12.96
C THR A 208 -8.41 -33.00 12.39
N ASN A 209 -8.53 -33.18 11.07
CA ASN A 209 -8.85 -34.46 10.44
C ASN A 209 -7.76 -35.06 9.53
N ILE A 210 -6.53 -34.53 9.51
CA ILE A 210 -5.45 -35.16 8.71
C ILE A 210 -4.74 -36.32 9.45
N ILE A 211 -4.96 -36.48 10.77
CA ILE A 211 -4.32 -37.56 11.55
C ILE A 211 -5.13 -38.87 11.55
N THR A 212 -6.44 -38.86 11.27
CA THR A 212 -7.24 -40.11 11.26
C THR A 212 -7.13 -40.96 9.99
N LYS A 213 -6.32 -40.57 8.99
CA LYS A 213 -6.01 -41.43 7.83
C LYS A 213 -4.65 -42.10 7.90
N ILE A 214 -3.95 -42.03 9.02
CA ILE A 214 -2.71 -42.80 9.24
C ILE A 214 -2.94 -43.74 10.41
N ASN A 215 -3.16 -45.01 10.05
CA ASN A 215 -3.13 -46.23 10.88
C ASN A 215 -4.48 -46.78 11.36
N ILE A 216 -4.96 -47.84 10.68
CA ILE A 216 -4.94 -49.22 11.19
C ILE A 216 -4.92 -50.17 9.97
N PRO A 217 -4.03 -51.18 9.95
CA PRO A 217 -4.00 -52.22 8.92
C PRO A 217 -5.13 -53.23 9.17
N ASP A 218 -6.00 -53.43 8.19
CA ASP A 218 -6.95 -54.54 8.24
C ASP A 218 -6.22 -55.83 7.80
N LYS A 219 -5.93 -56.68 8.78
CA LYS A 219 -5.59 -58.08 8.57
C LYS A 219 -6.90 -58.88 8.42
N SER A 220 -7.20 -59.32 7.21
CA SER A 220 -7.89 -60.60 6.99
C SER A 220 -7.17 -61.35 5.87
N GLY A 221 -6.71 -62.56 6.20
CA GLY A 221 -5.56 -63.19 5.55
C GLY A 221 -5.86 -64.10 4.38
N ILE A 222 -4.78 -64.49 3.71
CA ILE A 222 -4.53 -65.79 3.07
C ILE A 222 -3.01 -66.04 3.22
N LEU A 223 -2.66 -67.21 3.78
CA LEU A 223 -1.31 -67.80 3.83
C LEU A 223 -0.84 -68.08 2.39
N ASP A 224 0.42 -67.83 1.98
CA ASP A 224 1.55 -68.72 2.24
C ASP A 224 2.93 -68.07 1.88
N PRO A 225 4.07 -68.67 2.30
CA PRO A 225 5.38 -68.02 2.39
C PRO A 225 6.34 -68.36 1.23
N LYS A 226 7.16 -67.39 0.79
CA LYS A 226 8.49 -67.54 0.15
C LYS A 226 9.05 -66.15 -0.18
N ILE A 227 10.05 -65.67 0.57
CA ILE A 227 11.46 -65.54 0.15
C ILE A 227 11.61 -64.85 -1.22
N GLU A 228 12.06 -63.58 -1.24
CA GLU A 228 13.36 -63.23 -1.81
C GLU A 228 13.79 -61.82 -1.41
N TYR A 229 15.10 -61.68 -1.27
CA TYR A 229 15.85 -60.60 -0.64
C TYR A 229 16.66 -59.93 -1.77
N ILE A 230 17.16 -58.71 -1.50
CA ILE A 230 18.31 -58.06 -2.16
C ILE A 230 17.99 -57.19 -3.39
N ASN A 231 18.13 -55.89 -3.13
CA ASN A 231 18.91 -54.89 -3.87
C ASN A 231 19.15 -55.11 -5.37
N ASP A 232 18.88 -54.06 -6.15
CA ASP A 232 19.85 -53.62 -7.16
C ASP A 232 19.76 -52.10 -7.39
N LEU A 233 20.62 -51.37 -6.68
CA LEU A 233 21.24 -50.15 -7.19
C LEU A 233 22.49 -50.57 -7.93
N LYS A 234 22.44 -50.57 -9.26
CA LYS A 234 23.52 -50.57 -10.26
C LYS A 234 22.90 -51.14 -11.54
N ASN A 235 23.17 -50.68 -12.74
CA ASN A 235 23.97 -49.60 -13.29
C ASN A 235 23.70 -49.75 -14.80
N CYS A 236 24.03 -48.71 -15.57
CA CYS A 236 24.45 -48.84 -16.95
C CYS A 236 23.38 -49.16 -18.01
N ASN A 237 23.43 -48.61 -19.23
CA ASN A 237 24.18 -47.54 -19.85
C ASN A 237 23.57 -47.40 -21.27
N THR A 238 24.01 -46.37 -21.98
CA THR A 238 24.29 -46.42 -23.42
C THR A 238 23.10 -46.26 -24.37
N THR A 239 23.02 -45.07 -24.96
CA THR A 239 23.07 -45.01 -26.43
C THR A 239 24.11 -43.96 -26.81
N THR A 240 25.32 -44.46 -27.04
CA THR A 240 26.39 -43.81 -27.79
C THR A 240 25.97 -43.74 -29.26
N SER A 241 26.24 -42.63 -29.95
CA SER A 241 26.84 -42.71 -31.30
C SER A 241 27.19 -41.33 -31.91
N ILE A 242 28.51 -41.02 -31.91
CA ILE A 242 29.34 -40.54 -33.04
C ILE A 242 29.04 -39.09 -33.55
N ILE A 243 29.78 -37.99 -33.24
CA ILE A 243 31.19 -37.57 -33.53
C ILE A 243 31.51 -37.50 -35.06
N PRO A 244 32.44 -36.70 -35.65
CA PRO A 244 33.21 -35.50 -35.24
C PRO A 244 33.21 -34.31 -36.26
N ASN A 245 33.75 -33.18 -35.76
CA ASN A 245 34.64 -32.18 -36.38
C ASN A 245 34.48 -31.78 -37.86
N VAL A 246 34.24 -30.48 -38.09
CA VAL A 246 35.29 -29.44 -38.19
C VAL A 246 34.79 -28.19 -37.45
#